data_AF-A0A4U1CUE0-F1
#
_entry.id   AF-A0A4U1CUE0-F1
#
_cell.length_a   1.000
_cell.length_b   1.000
_cell.length_c   1.000
_cell.angle_alpha   90.00
_cell.angle_beta   90.00
_cell.angle_gamma   90.00
#
_symmetry.space_group_name_H-M   'P 1'
#
loop_
_entity.id
_entity.type
_entity.pdbx_description
1 polymer ?
#
loop_
_entity_poly.entity_id
_entity_poly.type
_entity_poly.pdbx_seq_one_letter_code
_entity_poly.pdbx_strand_id
1 'polypeptide(L)'
;MDLKKKKIIAREFLLFFLCVITVILTYGGIYSYNFIKKKNTVELSQQLKTKQAELDSLRKTFQVQLDEFGIPIKKIDLAEFDLSAFDDPYAEFGGQTLSSMKSNSKISTINKQLSRIKFAKIVKAKYPEYGDVDDEGLTTKMLEKYPEYRSVIEGERTYLPRPPKKQSSLPSDQIPIYELLLDNGLTSKNKASFYEEYTDVKKQRKLYNFMIENSLTTKNFNQFSVDNFQSSGKINDLPSLEDLGLEKSDTALSQKINSLQKGVNTIWFIHKEESKTILNSRQINKATLNIFLICLAVIFGLRYLWYAINWSVKTIKS
;
A
#
# COMPACT_ATOMS: atom_id res chain seq x y z
N MET A 1 -19.94 -49.02 -50.39
CA MET A 1 -20.65 -48.31 -49.30
C MET A 1 -21.86 -47.58 -49.87
N ASP A 2 -23.04 -47.87 -49.35
CA ASP A 2 -24.32 -47.35 -49.87
C ASP A 2 -24.42 -45.82 -49.74
N LEU A 3 -24.98 -45.15 -50.77
CA LEU A 3 -25.12 -43.69 -50.83
C LEU A 3 -25.91 -43.14 -49.64
N LYS A 4 -26.89 -43.93 -49.14
CA LYS A 4 -27.67 -43.57 -47.95
C LYS A 4 -26.80 -43.45 -46.69
N LYS A 5 -25.84 -44.37 -46.49
CA LYS A 5 -24.92 -44.33 -45.35
C LYS A 5 -23.99 -43.11 -45.43
N LYS A 6 -23.51 -42.77 -46.64
CA LYS A 6 -22.66 -41.57 -46.84
C LYS A 6 -23.39 -40.28 -46.44
N LYS A 7 -24.66 -40.13 -46.82
CA LYS A 7 -25.47 -38.95 -46.46
C LYS A 7 -25.67 -38.81 -44.95
N ILE A 8 -25.87 -39.92 -44.23
CA ILE A 8 -26.04 -39.91 -42.77
C ILE A 8 -24.74 -39.44 -42.10
N ILE A 9 -23.60 -40.03 -42.49
CA ILE A 9 -22.30 -39.66 -41.93
C ILE A 9 -21.96 -38.19 -42.20
N ALA A 10 -22.21 -37.70 -43.43
CA ALA A 10 -21.98 -36.30 -43.78
C ALA A 10 -22.80 -35.33 -42.91
N ARG A 11 -24.07 -35.65 -42.62
CA ARG A 11 -24.93 -34.83 -41.75
C ARG A 11 -24.40 -34.79 -40.30
N GLU A 12 -23.94 -35.92 -39.77
CA GLU A 12 -23.38 -35.97 -38.42
C GLU A 12 -22.06 -35.22 -38.31
N PHE A 13 -21.20 -35.36 -39.31
CA PHE A 13 -19.96 -34.60 -39.38
C PHE A 13 -20.23 -33.10 -39.41
N LEU A 14 -21.26 -32.66 -40.16
CA LEU A 14 -21.64 -31.26 -40.23
C LEU A 14 -22.19 -30.72 -38.89
N LEU A 15 -22.98 -31.51 -38.16
CA LEU A 15 -23.45 -31.14 -36.81
C LEU A 15 -22.29 -31.03 -35.82
N PHE A 16 -21.34 -31.98 -35.87
CA PHE A 16 -20.13 -31.91 -35.05
C PHE A 16 -19.29 -30.68 -35.38
N PHE A 17 -19.10 -30.38 -36.67
CA PHE A 17 -18.36 -29.20 -37.11
C PHE A 17 -19.02 -27.89 -36.63
N LEU A 18 -20.35 -27.80 -36.70
CA LEU A 18 -21.10 -26.67 -36.16
C LEU A 18 -20.89 -26.51 -34.64
N CYS A 19 -20.84 -27.62 -33.89
CA CYS A 19 -20.50 -27.61 -32.46
C CYS A 19 -19.12 -27.01 -32.21
N VAL A 20 -18.11 -27.48 -32.95
CA VAL A 20 -16.73 -26.98 -32.84
C VAL A 20 -16.65 -25.49 -33.16
N ILE A 21 -17.31 -25.03 -34.23
CA ILE A 21 -17.36 -23.59 -34.58
C ILE A 21 -17.97 -22.79 -33.43
N THR A 22 -19.07 -23.27 -32.84
CA THR A 22 -19.77 -22.56 -31.75
C THR A 22 -18.88 -22.40 -30.53
N VAL A 23 -18.11 -23.44 -30.20
CA VAL A 23 -17.14 -23.40 -29.10
C VAL A 23 -15.99 -22.44 -29.39
N ILE A 24 -15.45 -22.44 -30.63
CA ILE A 24 -14.41 -21.50 -31.05
C ILE A 24 -14.91 -20.05 -30.95
N LEU A 25 -16.12 -19.78 -31.44
CA LEU A 25 -16.73 -18.44 -31.37
C LEU A 25 -16.95 -17.98 -29.92
N THR A 26 -17.42 -18.88 -29.06
CA THR A 26 -17.63 -18.59 -27.64
C THR A 26 -16.31 -18.30 -26.94
N TYR A 27 -15.28 -19.12 -27.18
CA TYR A 27 -13.94 -18.89 -26.64
C TYR A 27 -13.36 -17.55 -27.13
N GLY A 28 -13.46 -17.27 -28.44
CA GLY A 28 -13.02 -16.00 -29.02
C GLY A 28 -13.77 -14.79 -28.45
N GLY A 29 -15.07 -14.92 -28.20
CA GLY A 29 -15.89 -13.89 -27.56
C GLY A 29 -15.46 -13.60 -26.12
N ILE A 30 -15.28 -14.64 -25.29
CA ILE A 30 -14.80 -14.50 -23.91
C ILE A 30 -13.39 -13.88 -23.88
N TYR A 31 -12.50 -14.34 -24.77
CA TYR A 31 -11.14 -13.83 -24.87
C TYR A 31 -11.12 -12.34 -25.26
N SER A 32 -11.89 -11.95 -26.27
CA SER A 32 -11.99 -10.56 -26.72
C SER A 32 -12.58 -9.65 -25.65
N TYR A 33 -13.61 -10.11 -24.93
CA TYR A 33 -14.19 -9.40 -23.79
C TYR A 33 -13.15 -9.15 -22.68
N ASN A 34 -12.42 -10.20 -22.28
CA ASN A 34 -11.35 -10.09 -21.29
C ASN A 34 -10.22 -9.17 -21.73
N PHE A 35 -9.86 -9.17 -23.02
CA PHE A 35 -8.84 -8.28 -23.56
C PHE A 35 -9.25 -6.80 -23.44
N ILE A 36 -10.49 -6.47 -23.81
CA ILE A 36 -11.02 -5.10 -23.67
C ILE A 36 -11.04 -4.68 -22.21
N LYS A 37 -11.52 -5.54 -21.31
CA LYS A 37 -11.53 -5.27 -19.87
C LYS A 37 -10.13 -5.07 -19.31
N LYS A 38 -9.16 -5.88 -19.72
CA LYS A 38 -7.75 -5.71 -19.31
C LYS A 38 -7.21 -4.35 -19.73
N LYS A 39 -7.50 -3.90 -20.95
CA LYS A 39 -7.09 -2.55 -21.41
C LYS A 39 -7.66 -1.45 -20.51
N ASN A 40 -8.94 -1.51 -20.17
CA ASN A 40 -9.57 -0.54 -19.28
C ASN A 40 -8.96 -0.55 -17.87
N THR A 41 -8.66 -1.74 -17.32
CA THR A 41 -8.01 -1.82 -16.01
C THR A 41 -6.60 -1.22 -16.00
N VAL A 42 -5.84 -1.37 -17.10
CA VAL A 42 -4.53 -0.74 -17.24
C VAL A 42 -4.66 0.78 -17.27
N GLU A 43 -5.62 1.31 -18.02
CA GLU A 43 -5.90 2.76 -18.07
C GLU A 43 -6.30 3.31 -16.70
N LEU A 44 -7.21 2.61 -15.99
CA LEU A 44 -7.61 2.96 -14.62
C LEU A 44 -6.41 2.92 -13.65
N SER A 45 -5.53 1.93 -13.77
CA SER A 45 -4.33 1.84 -12.95
C SER A 45 -3.38 3.02 -13.18
N GLN A 46 -3.27 3.50 -14.43
CA GLN A 46 -2.47 4.66 -14.77
C GLN A 46 -3.08 5.94 -14.22
N GLN A 47 -4.40 6.12 -14.33
CA GLN A 47 -5.11 7.24 -13.73
C GLN A 47 -4.95 7.25 -12.20
N LEU A 48 -5.03 6.09 -11.55
CA LEU A 48 -4.82 5.95 -10.11
C LEU A 48 -3.39 6.34 -9.71
N LYS A 49 -2.37 5.89 -10.45
CA LYS A 49 -0.97 6.30 -10.23
C LYS A 49 -0.78 7.81 -10.35
N THR A 50 -1.36 8.44 -11.37
CA THR A 50 -1.28 9.90 -11.56
C THR A 50 -1.97 10.64 -10.42
N LYS A 51 -3.18 10.23 -10.04
CA LYS A 51 -3.93 10.86 -8.94
C LYS A 51 -3.25 10.67 -7.59
N GLN A 52 -2.63 9.52 -7.36
CA GLN A 52 -1.82 9.27 -6.17
C GLN A 52 -0.59 10.18 -6.14
N ALA A 53 0.13 10.31 -7.26
CA ALA A 53 1.28 11.21 -7.36
C ALA A 53 0.91 12.68 -7.13
N GLU A 54 -0.24 13.14 -7.66
CA GLU A 54 -0.79 14.47 -7.39
C GLU A 54 -1.05 14.66 -5.88
N LEU A 55 -1.66 13.67 -5.23
CA LEU A 55 -1.97 13.69 -3.81
C LEU A 55 -0.70 13.67 -2.94
N ASP A 56 0.31 12.88 -3.31
CA ASP A 56 1.58 12.81 -2.60
C ASP A 56 2.38 14.12 -2.74
N SER A 57 2.34 14.77 -3.90
CA SER A 57 2.95 16.08 -4.13
C SER A 57 2.29 17.17 -3.26
N LEU A 58 0.96 17.18 -3.17
CA LEU A 58 0.24 18.10 -2.30
C LEU A 58 0.55 17.85 -0.82
N ARG A 59 0.59 16.59 -0.39
CA ARG A 59 0.98 16.22 0.99
C ARG A 59 2.40 16.67 1.31
N LYS A 60 3.35 16.47 0.39
CA LYS A 60 4.73 16.91 0.57
C LYS A 60 4.82 18.43 0.71
N THR A 61 4.07 19.17 -0.11
CA THR A 61 4.02 20.64 -0.05
C THR A 61 3.46 21.10 1.30
N PHE A 62 2.39 20.45 1.76
CA PHE A 62 1.79 20.73 3.07
C PHE A 62 2.75 20.42 4.21
N GLN A 63 3.42 19.27 4.16
CA GLN A 63 4.41 18.88 5.17
C GLN A 63 5.54 19.90 5.27
N VAL A 64 6.06 20.39 4.14
CA VAL A 64 7.11 21.43 4.12
C VAL A 64 6.63 22.72 4.80
N GLN A 65 5.39 23.16 4.51
CA GLN A 65 4.81 24.34 5.16
C GLN A 65 4.72 24.13 6.67
N LEU A 66 4.24 22.97 7.11
CA LEU A 66 4.12 22.64 8.53
C LEU A 66 5.45 22.54 9.26
N ASP A 67 6.46 21.97 8.59
CA ASP A 67 7.82 21.87 9.10
C ASP A 67 8.45 23.27 9.24
N GLU A 68 8.14 24.20 8.33
CA GLU A 68 8.55 25.62 8.43
C GLU A 68 7.93 26.32 9.65
N PHE A 69 6.68 25.98 9.98
CA PHE A 69 6.04 26.41 11.23
C PHE A 69 6.45 25.56 12.45
N GLY A 70 7.29 24.53 12.23
CA GLY A 70 7.75 23.57 13.21
C GLY A 70 6.63 22.88 13.98
N ILE A 71 5.47 22.69 13.36
CA ILE A 71 4.33 21.98 13.93
C ILE A 71 4.53 20.49 13.63
N PRO A 72 4.96 19.66 14.60
CA PRO A 72 5.06 18.23 14.37
C PRO A 72 3.64 17.67 14.22
N ILE A 73 3.20 17.44 12.99
CA ILE A 73 1.97 16.71 12.77
C ILE A 73 2.23 15.26 13.16
N LYS A 74 1.47 14.79 14.15
CA LYS A 74 1.31 13.36 14.42
C LYS A 74 0.83 12.75 13.12
N LYS A 75 1.68 11.95 12.45
CA LYS A 75 1.42 11.27 11.17
C LYS A 75 -0.08 11.06 11.04
N ILE A 76 -0.72 11.77 10.12
CA ILE A 76 -2.13 11.51 9.86
C ILE A 76 -2.12 10.07 9.34
N ASP A 77 -2.65 9.14 10.14
CA ASP A 77 -2.82 7.73 9.79
C ASP A 77 -3.88 7.65 8.69
N LEU A 78 -3.51 8.13 7.51
CA LEU A 78 -4.22 7.88 6.28
C LEU A 78 -3.84 6.46 5.93
N ALA A 79 -4.80 5.54 6.09
CA ALA A 79 -4.67 4.11 5.80
C ALA A 79 -3.69 3.92 4.64
N GLU A 80 -2.51 3.39 4.97
CA GLU A 80 -1.41 3.21 4.03
C GLU A 80 -1.95 2.29 2.94
N PHE A 81 -2.27 2.87 1.78
CA PHE A 81 -2.84 2.14 0.67
C PHE A 81 -1.72 1.29 0.10
N ASP A 82 -1.72 0.00 0.44
CA ASP A 82 -0.68 -0.92 0.01
C ASP A 82 -0.79 -1.15 -1.51
N LEU A 83 -0.06 -0.33 -2.25
CA LEU A 83 0.04 -0.44 -3.70
C LEU A 83 0.88 -1.65 -4.15
N SER A 84 1.56 -2.35 -3.24
CA SER A 84 2.30 -3.57 -3.61
C SER A 84 1.37 -4.72 -4.04
N ALA A 85 0.09 -4.67 -3.63
CA ALA A 85 -0.94 -5.57 -4.15
C ALA A 85 -1.28 -5.33 -5.64
N PHE A 86 -0.74 -4.28 -6.26
CA PHE A 86 -0.87 -3.98 -7.69
C PHE A 86 0.29 -4.51 -8.53
N ASP A 87 1.29 -5.16 -7.93
CA ASP A 87 2.28 -5.90 -8.71
C ASP A 87 1.56 -7.01 -9.47
N ASP A 88 1.71 -6.93 -10.80
CA ASP A 88 0.92 -7.55 -11.85
C ASP A 88 0.42 -8.97 -11.48
N PRO A 89 -0.88 -9.17 -11.16
CA PRO A 89 -1.44 -10.50 -10.90
C PRO A 89 -1.39 -11.41 -12.16
N TYR A 90 -0.92 -10.88 -13.29
CA TYR A 90 -0.71 -11.59 -14.55
C TYR A 90 0.76 -11.76 -14.92
N ALA A 91 1.72 -11.45 -14.05
CA ALA A 91 3.15 -11.70 -14.27
C ALA A 91 3.45 -13.19 -14.61
N GLU A 92 2.56 -14.10 -14.23
CA GLU A 92 2.65 -15.54 -14.51
C GLU A 92 2.36 -15.91 -15.98
N PHE A 93 1.79 -15.01 -16.80
CA PHE A 93 1.40 -15.30 -18.19
C PHE A 93 2.31 -14.69 -19.27
N GLY A 94 3.40 -14.04 -18.88
CA GLY A 94 4.38 -13.47 -19.81
C GLY A 94 5.61 -14.34 -20.01
N GLY A 95 5.55 -15.31 -20.93
CA GLY A 95 6.76 -15.78 -21.60
C GLY A 95 7.49 -14.58 -22.21
N GLN A 96 8.78 -14.47 -21.91
CA GLN A 96 9.76 -13.48 -22.40
C GLN A 96 9.26 -12.56 -23.53
N THR A 97 8.84 -11.33 -23.21
CA THR A 97 8.99 -10.14 -24.07
C THR A 97 8.36 -8.94 -23.36
N LEU A 98 9.06 -8.39 -22.37
CA LEU A 98 9.16 -6.94 -22.11
C LEU A 98 10.25 -6.68 -21.04
N SER A 99 11.45 -7.20 -21.28
CA SER A 99 12.61 -7.04 -20.36
C SER A 99 13.31 -5.67 -20.48
N SER A 100 12.66 -4.66 -21.05
CA SER A 100 13.24 -3.32 -21.24
C SER A 100 12.35 -2.21 -20.68
N MET A 101 11.88 -2.38 -19.45
CA MET A 101 11.53 -1.25 -18.58
C MET A 101 11.93 -1.60 -17.16
N LYS A 102 13.25 -1.76 -16.94
CA LYS A 102 13.84 -1.51 -15.63
C LYS A 102 13.61 -0.03 -15.31
N SER A 103 12.48 0.22 -14.67
CA SER A 103 12.29 1.42 -13.86
C SER A 103 13.46 1.49 -12.87
N ASN A 104 14.30 2.50 -13.03
CA ASN A 104 15.25 2.91 -12.02
C ASN A 104 14.48 3.46 -10.81
N SER A 105 13.91 2.58 -9.97
CA SER A 105 13.50 2.93 -8.61
C SER A 105 14.63 2.61 -7.63
N LYS A 106 15.81 3.17 -7.91
CA LYS A 106 16.81 3.44 -6.88
C LYS A 106 16.46 4.83 -6.39
N ILE A 107 16.31 5.04 -5.07
CA ILE A 107 15.59 6.15 -4.39
C ILE A 107 14.14 5.72 -4.13
N SER A 108 13.86 4.96 -3.08
CA SER A 108 13.73 5.50 -1.73
C SER A 108 13.71 4.34 -0.72
N THR A 109 14.89 3.88 -0.27
CA THR A 109 15.01 3.08 0.94
C THR A 109 14.77 4.01 2.13
N ILE A 110 13.50 4.31 2.41
CA ILE A 110 13.13 4.89 3.71
C ILE A 110 13.31 3.77 4.73
N ASN A 111 14.18 4.03 5.71
CA ASN A 111 14.55 3.20 6.86
C ASN A 111 13.35 2.53 7.56
N LYS A 112 12.78 1.47 6.96
CA LYS A 112 11.88 0.57 7.64
C LYS A 112 12.75 -0.45 8.36
N GLN A 113 13.12 -0.13 9.60
CA GLN A 113 13.83 -1.05 10.49
C GLN A 113 13.15 -2.42 10.44
N LEU A 114 13.93 -3.45 10.11
CA LEU A 114 13.39 -4.80 10.10
C LEU A 114 13.35 -5.33 11.53
N SER A 115 12.16 -5.69 12.00
CA SER A 115 12.01 -6.50 13.21
C SER A 115 12.85 -7.78 13.09
N ARG A 116 13.48 -8.18 14.20
CA ARG A 116 14.34 -9.40 14.30
C ARG A 116 13.67 -10.64 13.70
N ILE A 117 12.38 -10.85 13.96
CA ILE A 117 11.59 -11.98 13.42
C ILE A 117 11.52 -11.92 11.88
N LYS A 118 11.32 -10.72 11.32
CA LYS A 118 11.22 -10.54 9.87
C LYS A 118 12.59 -10.76 9.19
N PHE A 119 13.66 -10.35 9.84
CA PHE A 119 15.02 -10.61 9.39
C PHE A 119 15.33 -12.12 9.38
N ALA A 120 15.02 -12.85 10.46
CA ALA A 120 15.20 -14.29 10.54
C ALA A 120 14.46 -15.04 9.41
N LYS A 121 13.20 -14.67 9.12
CA LYS A 121 12.44 -15.27 8.02
C LYS A 121 13.08 -15.06 6.65
N ILE A 122 13.64 -13.88 6.39
CA ILE A 122 14.34 -13.60 5.12
C ILE A 122 15.62 -14.44 5.02
N VAL A 123 16.35 -14.58 6.12
CA VAL A 123 17.56 -15.42 6.17
C VAL A 123 17.21 -16.88 5.92
N LYS A 124 16.20 -17.43 6.59
CA LYS A 124 15.72 -18.81 6.38
C LYS A 124 15.23 -19.06 4.95
N ALA A 125 14.57 -18.08 4.33
CA ALA A 125 14.13 -18.19 2.94
C ALA A 125 15.29 -18.27 1.94
N LYS A 126 16.42 -17.62 2.24
CA LYS A 126 17.63 -17.67 1.41
C LYS A 126 18.53 -18.87 1.70
N TYR A 127 18.52 -19.33 2.94
CA TYR A 127 19.42 -20.35 3.48
C TYR A 127 18.60 -21.41 4.23
N PRO A 128 18.04 -22.40 3.52
CA PRO A 128 17.14 -23.41 4.10
C PRO A 128 17.78 -24.24 5.22
N GLU A 129 19.11 -24.31 5.29
CA GLU A 129 19.86 -24.98 6.36
C GLU A 129 19.60 -24.40 7.76
N TYR A 130 19.09 -23.16 7.87
CA TYR A 130 18.68 -22.57 9.14
C TYR A 130 17.19 -22.79 9.47
N GLY A 131 16.48 -23.64 8.73
CA GLY A 131 15.03 -23.86 8.89
C GLY A 131 14.60 -24.16 10.32
N ASP A 132 15.39 -24.99 11.03
CA ASP A 132 15.10 -25.46 12.39
C ASP A 132 15.65 -24.57 13.51
N VAL A 133 16.40 -23.51 13.17
CA VAL A 133 17.00 -22.61 14.17
C VAL A 133 15.97 -21.59 14.64
N ASP A 134 15.89 -21.32 15.94
CA ASP A 134 15.02 -20.27 16.49
C ASP A 134 15.30 -18.88 15.88
N ASP A 135 14.25 -18.08 15.67
CA ASP A 135 14.34 -16.78 14.98
C ASP A 135 15.23 -15.77 15.75
N GLU A 136 15.19 -15.77 17.08
CA GLU A 136 16.00 -14.88 17.92
C GLU A 136 17.46 -15.34 18.00
N GLY A 137 17.66 -16.66 18.15
CA GLY A 137 18.99 -17.27 18.10
C GLY A 137 19.69 -17.06 16.75
N LEU A 138 18.96 -17.20 15.64
CA LEU A 138 19.49 -16.97 14.29
C LEU A 138 19.87 -15.50 14.08
N THR A 139 19.01 -14.58 14.51
CA THR A 139 19.27 -13.13 14.38
C THR A 139 20.50 -12.72 15.18
N THR A 140 20.65 -13.22 16.41
CA THR A 140 21.82 -12.94 17.27
C THR A 140 23.12 -13.43 16.61
N LYS A 141 23.14 -14.68 16.12
CA LYS A 141 24.32 -15.24 15.42
C LYS A 141 24.66 -14.48 14.14
N MET A 142 23.64 -14.03 13.40
CA MET A 142 23.85 -13.23 12.20
C MET A 142 24.39 -11.83 12.52
N LEU A 143 23.93 -11.19 13.60
CA LEU A 143 24.43 -9.88 14.04
C LEU A 143 25.83 -9.94 14.65
N GLU A 144 26.22 -11.08 15.22
CA GLU A 144 27.57 -11.35 15.70
C GLU A 144 28.53 -11.60 14.54
N LYS A 145 28.11 -12.40 13.56
CA LYS A 145 28.91 -12.73 12.38
C LYS A 145 29.01 -11.59 11.36
N TYR A 146 27.98 -10.76 11.25
CA TYR A 146 27.84 -9.68 10.27
C TYR A 146 27.33 -8.40 10.96
N PRO A 147 28.21 -7.64 11.64
CA PRO A 147 27.83 -6.45 12.41
C PRO A 147 27.16 -5.35 11.56
N GLU A 148 27.42 -5.31 10.25
CA GLU A 148 26.84 -4.34 9.32
C GLU A 148 25.30 -4.38 9.28
N TYR A 149 24.68 -5.51 9.63
CA TYR A 149 23.22 -5.63 9.71
C TYR A 149 22.62 -4.95 10.95
N ARG A 150 23.41 -4.53 11.95
CA ARG A 150 22.91 -3.84 13.14
C ARG A 150 22.21 -2.52 12.80
N SER A 151 22.74 -1.76 11.85
CA SER A 151 22.12 -0.49 11.43
C SER A 151 20.73 -0.70 10.81
N VAL A 152 20.52 -1.84 10.15
CA VAL A 152 19.26 -2.21 9.47
C VAL A 152 18.22 -2.79 10.42
N ILE A 153 18.66 -3.54 11.44
CA ILE A 153 17.79 -4.24 12.40
C ILE A 153 17.53 -3.40 13.65
N GLU A 154 18.56 -2.79 14.20
CA GLU A 154 18.53 -2.12 15.51
C GLU A 154 18.43 -0.61 15.41
N GLY A 155 18.69 -0.03 14.23
CA GLY A 155 18.66 1.42 14.03
C GLY A 155 19.74 2.10 14.84
N GLU A 156 20.84 2.46 14.19
CA GLU A 156 22.00 3.03 14.86
C GLU A 156 21.64 4.36 15.58
N ARG A 157 21.39 4.29 16.90
CA ARG A 157 21.64 5.43 17.80
C ARG A 157 23.09 5.31 18.22
N THR A 158 23.97 6.05 17.57
CA THR A 158 25.32 6.30 18.05
C THR A 158 25.20 7.07 19.37
N TYR A 159 25.30 6.36 20.49
CA TYR A 159 25.41 7.00 21.79
C TYR A 159 26.78 7.68 21.84
N LEU A 160 26.81 9.01 21.75
CA LEU A 160 27.94 9.79 22.25
C LEU A 160 28.16 9.43 23.73
N PRO A 161 29.41 9.36 24.21
CA PRO A 161 29.70 9.07 25.61
C PRO A 161 28.98 10.10 26.49
N ARG A 162 28.06 9.58 27.30
CA ARG A 162 27.24 10.35 28.25
C ARG A 162 28.19 11.04 29.24
N PRO A 163 28.11 12.37 29.44
CA PRO A 163 28.77 13.00 30.59
C PRO A 163 28.26 12.35 31.88
N PRO A 164 29.10 12.24 32.93
CA PRO A 164 28.76 11.51 34.15
C PRO A 164 27.45 12.04 34.73
N LYS A 165 26.48 11.14 34.82
CA LYS A 165 25.12 11.39 35.30
C LYS A 165 25.20 11.77 36.78
N LYS A 166 25.02 13.04 37.13
CA LYS A 166 24.50 13.39 38.47
C LYS A 166 23.06 12.89 38.50
N GLN A 167 22.82 11.80 39.22
CA GLN A 167 21.47 11.27 39.44
C GLN A 167 20.68 12.28 40.29
N SER A 168 19.90 13.11 39.62
CA SER A 168 18.72 13.73 40.23
C SER A 168 17.66 12.65 40.39
N SER A 169 17.21 12.40 41.62
CA SER A 169 16.25 11.35 41.99
C SER A 169 14.78 11.79 41.85
N LEU A 170 14.52 12.91 41.18
CA LEU A 170 13.17 13.44 40.99
C LEU A 170 12.60 13.08 39.59
N PRO A 171 11.29 12.82 39.47
CA PRO A 171 10.65 12.57 38.18
C PRO A 171 10.88 13.74 37.21
N SER A 172 11.34 13.44 36.00
CA SER A 172 11.64 14.43 34.94
C SER A 172 10.49 15.39 34.62
N ASP A 173 9.26 15.04 34.99
CA ASP A 173 8.06 15.81 34.68
C ASP A 173 7.79 16.98 35.65
N GLN A 174 8.54 17.09 36.76
CA GLN A 174 8.35 18.12 37.79
C GLN A 174 9.49 19.16 37.86
N ILE A 175 10.59 18.93 37.14
CA ILE A 175 11.74 19.83 37.18
C ILE A 175 11.49 20.94 36.13
N PRO A 176 11.46 22.23 36.52
CA PRO A 176 11.38 23.32 35.57
C PRO A 176 12.49 23.20 34.52
N ILE A 177 12.15 23.34 33.23
CA ILE A 177 13.12 23.13 32.14
C ILE A 177 14.43 23.91 32.31
N TYR A 178 14.36 25.08 32.94
CA TYR A 178 15.53 25.89 33.25
C TYR A 178 16.56 25.13 34.10
N GLU A 179 16.12 24.44 35.15
CA GLU A 179 17.00 23.69 36.06
C GLU A 179 17.61 22.49 35.33
N LEU A 180 16.82 21.79 34.52
CA LEU A 180 17.31 20.69 33.70
C LEU A 180 18.42 21.14 32.73
N LEU A 181 18.24 22.27 32.04
CA LEU A 181 19.27 22.78 31.13
C LEU A 181 20.51 23.29 31.87
N LEU A 182 20.32 23.94 33.02
CA LEU A 182 21.42 24.45 33.84
C LEU A 182 22.28 23.31 34.39
N ASP A 183 21.66 22.27 34.94
CA ASP A 183 22.34 21.12 35.54
C ASP A 183 23.15 20.31 34.51
N ASN A 184 22.73 20.32 33.25
CA ASN A 184 23.43 19.69 32.14
C ASN A 184 24.44 20.62 31.43
N GLY A 185 24.63 21.85 31.94
CA GLY A 185 25.54 22.83 31.33
C GLY A 185 25.10 23.32 29.96
N LEU A 186 23.81 23.19 29.63
CA LEU A 186 23.22 23.59 28.34
C LEU A 186 22.81 25.07 28.31
N THR A 187 22.79 25.73 29.47
CA THR A 187 22.62 27.19 29.58
C THR A 187 23.53 27.74 30.67
N SER A 188 24.10 28.92 30.42
CA SER A 188 24.80 29.74 31.42
C SER A 188 23.99 30.99 31.80
N LYS A 189 22.82 31.19 31.19
CA LYS A 189 21.97 32.35 31.44
C LYS A 189 21.33 32.24 32.80
N ASN A 190 21.15 33.38 33.47
CA ASN A 190 20.33 33.42 34.67
C ASN A 190 18.86 33.14 34.34
N LYS A 191 18.08 32.77 35.36
CA LYS A 191 16.67 32.36 35.23
C LYS A 191 15.81 33.41 34.53
N ALA A 192 15.97 34.69 34.88
CA ALA A 192 15.18 35.78 34.29
C ALA A 192 15.47 35.96 32.79
N SER A 193 16.75 36.06 32.43
CA SER A 193 17.18 36.20 31.03
C SER A 193 16.85 34.97 30.18
N PHE A 194 16.80 33.78 30.78
CA PHE A 194 16.32 32.57 30.12
C PHE A 194 14.84 32.71 29.75
N TYR A 195 13.96 33.01 30.72
CA TYR A 195 12.54 33.13 30.43
C TYR A 195 12.22 34.29 29.49
N GLU A 196 12.92 35.41 29.60
CA GLU A 196 12.78 36.55 28.69
C GLU A 196 13.13 36.16 27.24
N GLU A 197 14.23 35.44 27.03
CA GLU A 197 14.60 34.95 25.71
C GLU A 197 13.53 34.02 25.11
N TYR A 198 12.98 33.13 25.93
CA TYR A 198 11.95 32.19 25.51
C TYR A 198 10.55 32.79 25.57
N THR A 199 10.39 34.11 25.60
CA THR A 199 9.10 34.77 25.33
C THR A 199 8.73 34.65 23.85
N ASP A 200 9.72 34.54 22.95
CA ASP A 200 9.51 34.32 21.52
C ASP A 200 9.12 32.87 21.22
N VAL A 201 7.95 32.66 20.63
CA VAL A 201 7.41 31.34 20.24
C VAL A 201 8.36 30.58 19.32
N LYS A 202 9.09 31.25 18.42
CA LYS A 202 10.09 30.60 17.53
C LYS A 202 11.25 30.04 18.35
N LYS A 203 11.70 30.74 19.39
CA LYS A 203 12.76 30.27 20.27
C LYS A 203 12.28 29.13 21.18
N GLN A 204 11.07 29.22 21.74
CA GLN A 204 10.46 28.12 22.48
C GLN A 204 10.40 26.84 21.64
N ARG A 205 10.05 26.97 20.35
CA ARG A 205 9.95 25.85 19.43
C ARG A 205 11.30 25.22 19.09
N LYS A 206 12.36 26.02 18.92
CA LYS A 206 13.73 25.49 18.77
C LYS A 206 14.14 24.68 20.00
N LEU A 207 13.85 25.18 21.20
CA LEU A 207 14.14 24.46 22.44
C LEU A 207 13.28 23.18 22.57
N TYR A 208 12.00 23.23 22.21
CA TYR A 208 11.14 22.06 22.18
C TYR A 208 11.70 20.95 21.26
N ASN A 209 12.10 21.30 20.04
CA ASN A 209 12.69 20.34 19.09
C ASN A 209 13.95 19.71 19.66
N PHE A 210 14.84 20.51 20.25
CA PHE A 210 16.02 20.02 20.95
C PHE A 210 15.66 19.00 22.05
N MET A 211 14.62 19.30 22.84
CA MET A 211 14.16 18.39 23.90
C MET A 211 13.60 17.08 23.34
N ILE A 212 12.87 17.10 22.21
CA ILE A 212 12.35 15.89 21.55
C ILE A 212 13.49 15.05 20.97
N GLU A 213 14.42 15.67 20.24
CA GLU A 213 15.58 15.00 19.63
C GLU A 213 16.44 14.27 20.67
N ASN A 214 16.57 14.85 21.86
CA ASN A 214 17.30 14.27 22.98
C ASN A 214 16.43 13.39 23.90
N SER A 215 15.16 13.13 23.54
CA SER A 215 14.22 12.34 24.35
C SER A 215 14.04 12.87 25.79
N LEU A 216 14.14 14.19 25.97
CA LEU A 216 13.99 14.90 27.24
C LEU A 216 12.54 15.33 27.52
N THR A 217 11.65 15.21 26.54
CA THR A 217 10.21 15.43 26.70
C THR A 217 9.42 14.50 25.77
N THR A 218 8.22 14.14 26.18
CA THR A 218 7.21 13.44 25.36
C THR A 218 5.96 14.28 25.15
N LYS A 219 5.90 15.46 25.76
CA LYS A 219 4.76 16.38 25.69
C LYS A 219 4.68 16.97 24.28
N ASN A 220 3.48 17.34 23.82
CA ASN A 220 3.36 18.12 22.59
C ASN A 220 3.81 19.57 22.81
N PHE A 221 4.05 20.32 21.74
CA PHE A 221 4.56 21.70 21.84
C PHE A 221 3.69 22.60 22.72
N ASN A 222 2.36 22.47 22.66
CA ASN A 222 1.45 23.31 23.45
C ASN A 222 1.58 22.99 24.94
N GLN A 223 1.55 21.72 25.33
CA GLN A 223 1.77 21.29 26.71
C GLN A 223 3.17 21.67 27.20
N PHE A 224 4.19 21.47 26.36
CA PHE A 224 5.56 21.87 26.68
C PHE A 224 5.68 23.38 26.90
N SER A 225 5.06 24.20 26.05
CA SER A 225 5.09 25.65 26.15
C SER A 225 4.37 26.14 27.42
N VAL A 226 3.17 25.59 27.67
CA VAL A 226 2.35 25.87 28.86
C VAL A 226 3.12 25.53 30.13
N ASP A 227 3.58 24.28 30.27
CA ASP A 227 4.18 23.78 31.50
C ASP A 227 5.49 24.49 31.86
N ASN A 228 6.21 25.00 30.85
CA ASN A 228 7.56 25.53 31.05
C ASN A 228 7.67 27.04 30.97
N PHE A 229 6.82 27.74 30.21
CA PHE A 229 7.00 29.17 29.94
C PHE A 229 5.78 30.03 30.31
N GLN A 230 4.64 29.44 30.66
CA GLN A 230 3.50 30.23 31.12
C GLN A 230 3.66 30.62 32.59
N SER A 231 4.31 31.77 32.84
CA SER A 231 4.24 32.41 34.15
C SER A 231 2.90 33.14 34.32
N SER A 232 1.79 32.43 34.57
CA SER A 232 0.51 32.97 35.07
C SER A 232 -0.17 34.14 34.31
N GLY A 233 0.39 34.58 33.18
CA GLY A 233 -0.14 35.64 32.32
C GLY A 233 -1.10 35.03 31.30
N LYS A 234 -2.33 35.55 31.30
CA LYS A 234 -3.51 35.11 30.53
C LYS A 234 -3.18 34.52 29.14
N ILE A 235 -3.62 33.29 28.93
CA ILE A 235 -3.45 32.45 27.72
C ILE A 235 -4.19 33.00 26.48
N ASN A 236 -4.89 34.12 26.60
CA ASN A 236 -5.81 34.59 25.56
C ASN A 236 -5.12 35.24 24.35
N ASP A 237 -3.80 35.45 24.38
CA ASP A 237 -3.08 36.15 23.31
C ASP A 237 -2.14 35.23 22.51
N LEU A 238 -2.35 33.90 22.54
CA LEU A 238 -1.73 33.04 21.54
C LEU A 238 -2.42 33.37 20.20
N PRO A 239 -1.71 33.90 19.18
CA PRO A 239 -2.34 34.21 17.90
C PRO A 239 -3.00 32.94 17.40
N SER A 240 -4.31 33.03 17.20
CA SER A 240 -5.10 31.96 16.61
C SER A 240 -4.53 31.63 15.23
N LEU A 241 -4.85 30.44 14.70
CA LEU A 241 -4.50 30.13 13.30
C LEU A 241 -5.07 31.17 12.30
N GLU A 242 -6.15 31.86 12.69
CA GLU A 242 -6.72 33.03 12.00
C GLU A 242 -5.76 34.22 12.00
N ASP A 243 -5.15 34.55 13.13
CA ASP A 243 -4.23 35.70 13.26
C ASP A 243 -2.93 35.53 12.46
N LEU A 244 -2.56 34.30 12.13
CA LEU A 244 -1.43 33.98 11.26
C LEU A 244 -1.79 34.00 9.76
N GLY A 245 -3.05 34.27 9.40
CA GLY A 245 -3.52 34.29 8.01
C GLY A 245 -3.54 32.93 7.32
N LEU A 246 -3.39 31.83 8.09
CA LEU A 246 -3.26 30.47 7.56
C LEU A 246 -4.62 29.80 7.26
N GLU A 247 -5.71 30.31 7.83
CA GLU A 247 -7.02 29.65 7.82
C GLU A 247 -7.67 29.54 6.41
N LYS A 248 -7.48 30.56 5.55
CA LYS A 248 -8.00 30.54 4.17
C LYS A 248 -7.21 29.61 3.25
N SER A 249 -5.91 29.43 3.51
CA SER A 249 -5.06 28.51 2.76
C SER A 249 -5.36 27.06 3.15
N ASP A 250 -5.61 26.80 4.43
CA ASP A 250 -5.81 25.46 4.95
C ASP A 250 -7.16 24.86 4.54
N THR A 251 -8.23 25.66 4.52
CA THR A 251 -9.56 25.21 4.08
C THR A 251 -9.59 24.81 2.61
N ALA A 252 -9.03 25.63 1.71
CA ALA A 252 -8.98 25.33 0.27
C ALA A 252 -8.10 24.10 -0.04
N LEU A 253 -6.95 23.99 0.62
CA LEU A 253 -6.03 22.86 0.43
C LEU A 253 -6.61 21.56 1.00
N SER A 254 -7.21 21.61 2.19
CA SER A 254 -7.90 20.48 2.81
C SER A 254 -9.07 19.99 1.95
N GLN A 255 -9.87 20.90 1.38
CA GLN A 255 -10.92 20.55 0.41
C GLN A 255 -10.33 19.88 -0.85
N LYS A 256 -9.20 20.37 -1.37
CA LYS A 256 -8.51 19.77 -2.51
C LYS A 256 -7.98 18.36 -2.19
N ILE A 257 -7.38 18.17 -1.02
CA ILE A 257 -6.90 16.86 -0.57
C ILE A 257 -8.07 15.88 -0.42
N ASN A 258 -9.17 16.31 0.22
CA ASN A 258 -10.36 15.48 0.42
C ASN A 258 -11.03 15.10 -0.91
N SER A 259 -11.13 16.03 -1.85
CA SER A 259 -11.69 15.75 -3.19
C SER A 259 -10.82 14.80 -4.00
N LEU A 260 -9.49 14.96 -3.97
CA LEU A 260 -8.55 14.03 -4.60
C LEU A 260 -8.61 12.64 -3.97
N GLN A 261 -8.67 12.56 -2.64
CA GLN A 261 -8.78 11.30 -1.93
C GLN A 261 -10.10 10.58 -2.25
N LYS A 262 -11.21 11.32 -2.38
CA LYS A 262 -12.48 10.77 -2.89
C LYS A 262 -12.34 10.25 -4.32
N GLY A 263 -11.63 10.96 -5.18
CA GLY A 263 -11.32 10.54 -6.56
C GLY A 263 -10.52 9.25 -6.60
N VAL A 264 -9.43 9.16 -5.83
CA VAL A 264 -8.60 7.96 -5.70
C VAL A 264 -9.43 6.77 -5.21
N ASN A 265 -10.24 6.95 -4.16
CA ASN A 265 -11.10 5.89 -3.62
C ASN A 265 -12.14 5.41 -4.64
N THR A 266 -12.70 6.33 -5.43
CA THR A 266 -13.69 5.99 -6.47
C THR A 266 -13.03 5.17 -7.60
N ILE A 267 -11.89 5.61 -8.12
CA ILE A 267 -11.14 4.89 -9.15
C ILE A 267 -10.70 3.52 -8.64
N TRP A 268 -10.26 3.45 -7.38
CA TRP A 268 -9.88 2.19 -6.74
C TRP A 268 -11.05 1.20 -6.68
N PHE A 269 -12.23 1.66 -6.27
CA PHE A 269 -13.42 0.82 -6.20
C PHE A 269 -13.80 0.29 -7.60
N ILE A 270 -13.81 1.16 -8.62
CA ILE A 270 -14.08 0.78 -10.00
C ILE A 270 -13.06 -0.26 -10.49
N HIS A 271 -11.77 -0.02 -10.27
CA HIS A 271 -10.70 -0.95 -10.63
C HIS A 271 -10.87 -2.31 -9.94
N LYS A 272 -11.23 -2.32 -8.65
CA LYS A 272 -11.48 -3.55 -7.89
C LYS A 272 -12.70 -4.32 -8.41
N GLU A 273 -13.78 -3.63 -8.78
CA GLU A 273 -14.95 -4.28 -9.36
C GLU A 273 -14.66 -4.80 -10.78
N GLU A 274 -13.97 -4.02 -11.62
CA GLU A 274 -13.62 -4.46 -12.98
C GLU A 274 -12.65 -5.65 -12.96
N SER A 275 -11.66 -5.67 -12.08
CA SER A 275 -10.70 -6.78 -11.97
C SER A 275 -11.35 -8.11 -11.55
N LYS A 276 -12.41 -8.09 -10.75
CA LYS A 276 -13.18 -9.30 -10.41
C LYS A 276 -13.88 -9.94 -11.62
N THR A 277 -14.21 -9.14 -12.62
CA THR A 277 -14.90 -9.63 -13.83
C THR A 277 -13.95 -10.28 -14.84
N ILE A 278 -12.63 -10.09 -14.68
CA ILE A 278 -11.63 -10.68 -15.57
C ILE A 278 -11.46 -12.16 -15.22
N LEU A 279 -11.88 -13.03 -16.12
CA LEU A 279 -11.71 -14.47 -15.95
C LEU A 279 -10.24 -14.87 -16.16
N ASN A 280 -9.69 -15.66 -15.24
CA ASN A 280 -8.38 -16.30 -15.45
C ASN A 280 -8.48 -17.34 -16.60
N SER A 281 -7.40 -17.58 -17.34
CA SER A 281 -7.32 -18.59 -18.40
C SER A 281 -7.86 -19.97 -17.97
N ARG A 282 -7.60 -20.39 -16.72
CA ARG A 282 -8.17 -21.62 -16.16
C ARG A 282 -9.70 -21.59 -16.09
N GLN A 283 -10.29 -20.46 -15.72
CA GLN A 283 -11.74 -20.27 -15.67
C GLN A 283 -12.34 -20.21 -17.07
N ILE A 284 -11.66 -19.56 -18.02
CA ILE A 284 -12.07 -19.54 -19.44
C ILE A 284 -12.09 -20.97 -19.98
N ASN A 285 -11.00 -21.72 -19.82
CA ASN A 285 -10.90 -23.10 -20.30
C ASN A 285 -11.98 -23.99 -19.67
N LYS A 286 -12.26 -23.83 -18.37
CA LYS A 286 -13.33 -24.55 -17.69
C LYS A 286 -14.72 -24.18 -18.23
N ALA A 287 -15.00 -22.89 -18.44
CA ALA A 287 -16.26 -22.42 -19.01
C ALA A 287 -16.46 -22.93 -20.44
N THR A 288 -15.45 -22.82 -21.28
CA THR A 288 -15.47 -23.32 -22.66
C THR A 288 -15.66 -24.83 -22.73
N LEU A 289 -14.98 -25.60 -21.85
CA LEU A 289 -15.18 -27.04 -21.76
C LEU A 289 -16.60 -27.38 -21.34
N ASN A 290 -17.16 -26.69 -20.35
CA ASN A 290 -18.54 -26.91 -19.92
C ASN A 290 -19.54 -26.63 -21.05
N ILE A 291 -19.35 -25.53 -21.78
CA ILE A 291 -20.20 -25.19 -22.94
C ILE A 291 -20.07 -26.26 -24.02
N PHE A 292 -18.86 -26.73 -24.31
CA PHE A 292 -18.64 -27.83 -25.25
C PHE A 292 -19.39 -29.10 -24.86
N LEU A 293 -19.33 -29.50 -23.57
CA LEU A 293 -20.03 -30.67 -23.06
C LEU A 293 -21.56 -30.51 -23.13
N ILE A 294 -22.08 -29.32 -22.82
CA ILE A 294 -23.51 -29.01 -22.95
C ILE A 294 -23.94 -29.09 -24.42
N CYS A 295 -23.19 -28.47 -25.33
CA CYS A 295 -23.48 -28.53 -26.77
C CYS A 295 -23.46 -29.98 -27.28
N LEU A 296 -22.49 -30.79 -26.86
CA LEU A 296 -22.48 -32.23 -27.17
C LEU A 296 -23.73 -32.92 -26.65
N ALA A 297 -24.08 -32.74 -25.38
CA ALA A 297 -25.25 -33.38 -24.78
C ALA A 297 -26.54 -33.02 -25.53
N VAL A 298 -26.71 -31.74 -25.89
CA VAL A 298 -27.88 -31.25 -26.66
C VAL A 298 -27.90 -31.85 -28.07
N ILE A 299 -26.76 -31.85 -28.78
CA ILE A 299 -26.68 -32.39 -30.15
C ILE A 299 -26.97 -33.89 -30.16
N PHE A 300 -26.41 -34.65 -29.22
CA PHE A 300 -26.71 -36.07 -29.07
C PHE A 300 -28.18 -36.30 -28.72
N GLY A 301 -28.75 -35.53 -27.79
CA GLY A 301 -30.17 -35.62 -27.44
C GLY A 301 -31.10 -35.38 -28.64
N LEU A 302 -30.85 -34.30 -29.39
CA LEU A 302 -31.60 -33.98 -30.61
C LEU A 302 -31.45 -35.05 -31.67
N ARG A 303 -30.27 -35.67 -31.79
CA ARG A 303 -30.03 -36.79 -32.70
C ARG A 303 -30.90 -38.01 -32.35
N TYR A 304 -30.93 -38.43 -31.08
CA TYR A 304 -31.75 -39.55 -30.66
C TYR A 304 -33.24 -39.27 -30.83
N LEU A 305 -33.68 -38.06 -30.52
CA LEU A 305 -35.05 -37.63 -30.71
C LEU A 305 -35.46 -37.67 -32.20
N TRP A 306 -34.59 -37.21 -33.10
CA TRP A 306 -34.81 -37.30 -34.54
C TRP A 306 -34.93 -38.76 -35.03
N TYR A 307 -34.08 -39.67 -34.53
CA TYR A 307 -34.19 -41.08 -34.88
C TYR A 307 -35.46 -41.73 -34.36
N ALA A 308 -35.87 -41.42 -33.12
CA ALA A 308 -37.11 -41.91 -32.55
C ALA A 308 -38.32 -41.47 -33.39
N ILE A 309 -38.38 -40.19 -33.79
CA ILE A 309 -39.44 -39.67 -34.67
C ILE A 309 -39.45 -40.41 -36.01
N ASN A 310 -38.31 -40.51 -36.68
CA ASN A 310 -38.22 -41.20 -37.97
C ASN A 310 -38.59 -42.68 -37.88
N TRP A 311 -38.22 -43.35 -36.78
CA TRP A 311 -38.59 -44.73 -36.54
C TRP A 311 -40.11 -44.87 -36.35
N SER A 312 -40.72 -44.05 -35.47
CA SER A 312 -42.17 -44.06 -35.23
C SER A 312 -42.98 -43.83 -36.51
N VAL A 313 -42.57 -42.86 -37.35
CA VAL A 313 -43.22 -42.59 -38.64
C VAL A 313 -43.12 -43.79 -39.59
N LYS A 314 -41.99 -44.51 -39.58
CA LYS A 314 -41.80 -45.69 -40.43
C LYS A 314 -42.65 -46.87 -39.94
N THR A 315 -42.77 -47.05 -38.62
CA THR A 315 -43.58 -48.12 -38.02
C THR A 315 -45.07 -47.92 -38.30
N ILE A 316 -45.57 -46.68 -38.28
CA ILE A 316 -46.99 -46.38 -38.59
C ILE A 316 -47.34 -46.62 -40.07
N LYS A 317 -46.38 -46.46 -40.97
CA LYS A 317 -46.58 -46.66 -42.42
C LYS A 317 -46.50 -48.13 -42.86
N SER A 318 -45.98 -49.01 -42.01
CA SER A 318 -45.79 -50.43 -42.30
C SER A 318 -46.97 -51.24 -41.79
#